data_AF-A0A9N9KMZ4-F1
#
_entry.id   AF-A0A9N9KMZ4-F1
#
_cell.length_a   1.000
_cell.length_b   1.000
_cell.length_c   1.000
_cell.angle_alpha   90.00
_cell.angle_beta   90.00
_cell.angle_gamma   90.00
#
_symmetry.space_group_name_H-M   'P 1'
#
loop_
_entity.id
_entity.type
_entity.pdbx_description
1 polymer ?
#
loop_
_entity_poly.entity_id
_entity_poly.type
_entity_poly.pdbx_seq_one_letter_code
_entity_poly.pdbx_strand_id
1 'polypeptide(L)'
;MCSIKWDPYRSFNIPNRGHESMKCIGFDIFGHRCECDIPPKTVRRIRNYLSTFKYQAPEKAISTLKTLAELCLCEKYHQAQVRDKVFEWKVAIRHAARFYETEMELREKDRKLKKVEKLLDEEISKRRKLGKEVAEMAKEGKKRSSLIESLRSEISFLKERLKHGERQRKR
;
A
#
# COMPACT_ATOMS: atom_id res chain seq x y z
N MET A 1 -11.17 -2.68 10.51
CA MET A 1 -10.14 -2.84 11.55
C MET A 1 -9.24 -1.62 11.50
N CYS A 2 -9.18 -0.80 12.57
CA CYS A 2 -8.30 0.39 12.58
C CYS A 2 -6.84 -0.05 12.50
N SER A 3 -6.07 0.45 11.53
CA SER A 3 -4.62 0.26 11.52
C SER A 3 -4.07 0.79 12.85
N ILE A 4 -3.41 -0.05 13.63
CA ILE A 4 -2.73 0.37 14.86
C ILE A 4 -1.53 1.21 14.43
N LYS A 5 -1.80 2.49 14.17
CA LYS A 5 -0.77 3.47 13.88
C LYS A 5 0.06 3.62 15.15
N TRP A 6 1.35 3.35 15.04
CA TRP A 6 2.32 3.65 16.09
C TRP A 6 2.06 5.05 16.68
N ASP A 7 1.67 5.10 17.95
CA ASP A 7 1.41 6.34 18.68
C ASP A 7 2.18 6.28 20.01
N PRO A 8 3.35 6.91 20.09
CA PRO A 8 4.21 6.89 21.27
C PRO A 8 3.48 7.33 22.56
N TYR A 9 2.52 8.25 22.47
CA TYR A 9 1.75 8.68 23.65
C TYR A 9 0.93 7.53 24.21
N ARG A 10 0.22 6.80 23.34
CA ARG A 10 -0.60 5.66 23.73
C ARG A 10 0.26 4.47 24.15
N SER A 11 1.29 4.16 23.37
CA SER A 11 2.18 3.03 23.64
C SER A 11 2.96 3.16 24.95
N PHE A 12 3.27 4.38 25.38
CA PHE A 12 3.95 4.64 26.64
C PHE A 12 3.02 5.04 27.78
N ASN A 13 1.71 5.07 27.53
CA ASN A 13 0.69 5.53 28.47
C ASN A 13 0.99 6.93 29.03
N ILE A 14 1.53 7.82 28.20
CA ILE A 14 1.85 9.21 28.57
C ILE A 14 0.60 10.07 28.28
N PRO A 15 -0.03 10.66 29.31
CA PRO A 15 -1.24 11.46 29.13
C PRO A 15 -0.90 12.81 28.47
N ASN A 16 -1.92 13.50 27.94
CA ASN A 16 -1.86 14.88 27.45
C ASN A 16 -1.05 15.14 26.17
N ARG A 17 -1.61 14.71 25.03
CA ARG A 17 -1.13 15.13 23.70
C ARG A 17 -1.42 16.61 23.36
N GLY A 18 -2.30 17.29 24.12
CA GLY A 18 -2.77 18.65 23.78
C GLY A 18 -2.92 19.66 24.94
N HIS A 19 -2.61 19.31 26.19
CA HIS A 19 -2.69 20.25 27.32
C HIS A 19 -1.35 20.93 27.59
N GLU A 20 -1.30 22.09 28.25
CA GLU A 20 -0.02 22.75 28.55
C GLU A 20 0.79 22.04 29.64
N SER A 21 0.13 21.35 30.56
CA SER A 21 0.75 20.60 31.66
C SER A 21 0.74 19.07 31.41
N MET A 22 1.64 18.38 32.10
CA MET A 22 1.72 16.92 32.12
C MET A 22 2.00 16.47 33.55
N LYS A 23 1.29 15.45 34.02
CA LYS A 23 1.52 14.84 35.32
C LYS A 23 2.57 13.74 35.23
N CYS A 24 3.27 13.52 36.33
CA CYS A 24 4.19 12.41 36.53
C CYS A 24 3.52 11.07 36.16
N ILE A 25 4.25 10.20 35.47
CA ILE A 25 3.73 8.88 35.07
C ILE A 25 3.98 7.78 36.09
N GLY A 26 4.63 8.12 37.20
CA GLY A 26 4.94 7.20 38.29
C GLY A 26 3.71 6.81 39.07
N PHE A 27 3.84 5.75 39.85
CA PHE A 27 2.78 5.24 40.72
C PHE A 27 3.16 5.34 42.18
N ASP A 28 2.19 5.66 43.04
CA ASP A 28 2.36 5.53 44.48
C ASP A 28 2.35 4.05 44.92
N ILE A 29 2.51 3.82 46.22
CA ILE A 29 2.50 2.47 46.82
C ILE A 29 1.15 1.75 46.69
N PHE A 30 0.08 2.49 46.40
CA PHE A 30 -1.28 1.96 46.20
C PHE A 30 -1.60 1.74 44.71
N GLY A 31 -0.65 2.05 43.81
CA GLY A 31 -0.82 1.92 42.36
C GLY A 31 -1.56 3.10 41.71
N HIS A 32 -1.82 4.20 42.43
CA HIS A 32 -2.42 5.39 41.83
C HIS A 32 -1.36 6.22 41.10
N ARG A 33 -1.76 6.85 40.00
CA ARG A 33 -0.87 7.73 39.23
C ARG A 33 -0.51 8.97 40.05
N CYS A 34 0.78 9.29 40.07
CA CYS A 34 1.30 10.47 40.73
C CYS A 34 0.64 11.75 40.20
N GLU A 35 0.28 12.65 41.12
CA GLU A 35 -0.37 13.92 40.77
C GLU A 35 0.61 15.08 40.53
N CYS A 36 1.89 14.90 40.79
CA CYS A 36 2.89 15.95 40.62
C CYS A 36 2.96 16.42 39.16
N ASP A 37 2.88 17.73 38.96
CA ASP A 37 3.11 18.33 37.66
C ASP A 37 4.59 18.28 37.26
N ILE A 38 4.83 17.95 36.00
CA ILE A 38 6.14 18.02 35.37
C ILE A 38 6.41 19.47 34.94
N PRO A 39 7.60 20.03 35.21
CA PRO A 39 7.93 21.40 34.85
C PRO A 39 7.73 21.68 33.35
N PRO A 40 7.18 22.85 32.94
CA PRO A 40 6.85 23.13 31.54
C PRO A 40 8.04 22.97 30.56
N LYS A 41 9.26 23.30 30.99
CA LYS A 41 10.49 23.09 30.18
C LYS A 41 10.72 21.60 29.88
N THR A 42 10.50 20.74 30.87
CA THR A 42 10.60 19.28 30.76
C THR A 42 9.49 18.72 29.87
N VAL A 43 8.26 19.21 30.01
CA VAL A 43 7.13 18.83 29.17
C VAL A 43 7.41 19.08 27.69
N ARG A 44 8.00 20.23 27.33
CA ARG A 44 8.41 20.52 25.94
C ARG A 44 9.42 19.50 25.41
N ARG A 45 10.41 19.11 26.23
CA ARG A 45 11.40 18.08 25.86
C ARG A 45 10.74 16.72 25.63
N ILE A 46 9.84 16.29 26.52
CA ILE A 46 9.07 15.05 26.38
C ILE A 46 8.31 15.06 25.04
N ARG A 47 7.60 16.15 24.73
CA ARG A 47 6.86 16.28 23.46
C ARG A 47 7.75 16.19 22.24
N ASN A 48 8.97 16.73 22.31
CA ASN A 48 9.92 16.64 21.21
C ASN A 48 10.37 15.19 20.96
N TYR A 49 10.66 14.42 22.01
CA TYR A 49 10.94 12.99 21.88
C TYR A 49 9.76 12.24 21.26
N LEU A 50 8.56 12.40 21.81
CA LEU A 50 7.37 11.69 21.34
C LEU A 50 6.97 12.07 19.91
N SER A 51 7.14 13.35 19.56
CA SER A 51 6.93 13.83 18.17
C SER A 51 7.95 13.20 17.23
N THR A 52 9.22 13.10 17.63
CA THR A 52 10.27 12.47 16.82
C THR A 52 9.96 10.99 16.59
N PHE A 53 9.57 10.26 17.62
CA PHE A 53 9.26 8.83 17.50
C PHE A 53 8.08 8.53 16.59
N LYS A 54 7.11 9.45 16.47
CA LYS A 54 5.96 9.28 15.58
C LYS A 54 6.33 9.14 14.11
N TYR A 55 7.47 9.71 13.70
CA TYR A 55 7.96 9.68 12.32
C TYR A 55 9.10 8.67 12.11
N GLN A 56 9.38 7.84 13.11
CA GLN A 56 10.46 6.87 13.09
C GLN A 56 9.92 5.47 13.37
N ALA A 57 10.70 4.46 12.99
CA ALA A 57 10.43 3.08 13.36
C ALA A 57 10.47 2.95 14.91
N PRO A 58 9.57 2.16 15.53
CA PRO A 58 9.46 2.07 16.99
C PRO A 58 10.79 1.73 17.71
N GLU A 59 11.64 0.91 17.08
CA GLU A 59 12.93 0.45 17.63
C GLU A 59 13.91 1.60 17.86
N LYS A 60 13.83 2.66 17.04
CA LYS A 60 14.71 3.84 17.18
C LYS A 60 14.49 4.57 18.50
N ALA A 61 13.32 4.42 19.13
CA ALA A 61 13.04 5.03 20.42
C ALA A 61 13.81 4.38 21.59
N ILE A 62 14.27 3.12 21.44
CA ILE A 62 14.85 2.30 22.53
C ILE A 62 16.04 2.98 23.21
N SER A 63 16.94 3.59 22.43
CA SER A 63 18.16 4.23 22.96
C SER A 63 17.88 5.43 23.85
N THR A 64 16.74 6.10 23.63
CA THR A 64 16.35 7.33 24.32
C THR A 64 15.32 7.10 25.44
N LEU A 65 14.86 5.86 25.66
CA LEU A 65 13.81 5.57 26.65
C LEU A 65 14.20 5.94 28.08
N LYS A 66 15.47 5.73 28.45
CA LYS A 66 15.94 6.05 29.80
C LYS A 66 15.76 7.55 30.08
N THR A 67 16.26 8.39 29.18
CA THR A 67 16.11 9.84 29.27
C THR A 67 14.65 10.26 29.25
N LEU A 68 13.82 9.65 28.39
CA LEU A 68 12.40 9.95 28.37
C LEU A 68 11.71 9.60 29.70
N ALA A 69 12.03 8.45 30.28
CA ALA A 69 11.45 8.02 31.56
C ALA A 69 11.86 8.96 32.70
N GLU A 70 13.13 9.35 32.76
CA GLU A 70 13.65 10.33 33.74
C GLU A 70 12.89 11.65 33.66
N LEU A 71 12.59 12.15 32.44
CA LEU A 71 11.84 13.39 32.23
C LEU A 71 10.36 13.25 32.63
N CYS A 72 9.76 12.08 32.43
CA CYS A 72 8.35 11.83 32.73
C CYS A 72 8.06 11.54 34.22
N LEU A 73 9.09 11.31 35.03
CA LEU A 73 8.98 11.00 36.45
C LEU A 73 9.39 12.20 37.29
N CYS A 74 8.69 12.46 38.40
CA CYS A 74 9.07 13.57 39.27
C CYS A 74 10.36 13.25 40.03
N GLU A 75 11.28 14.21 40.09
CA GLU A 75 12.62 14.06 40.68
C GLU A 75 12.58 13.62 42.16
N LYS A 76 11.57 14.09 42.89
CA LYS A 76 11.47 13.90 44.34
C LYS A 76 11.07 12.49 44.77
N TYR A 77 10.23 11.80 44.01
CA TYR A 77 9.54 10.61 44.52
C TYR A 77 9.65 9.38 43.60
N HIS A 78 9.68 9.55 42.27
CA HIS A 78 9.48 8.43 41.36
C HIS A 78 10.66 8.12 40.44
N GLN A 79 11.83 8.75 40.63
CA GLN A 79 13.03 8.46 39.81
C GLN A 79 13.51 7.00 39.93
N ALA A 80 13.25 6.33 41.05
CA ALA A 80 13.54 4.91 41.20
C ALA A 80 12.77 4.02 40.20
N GLN A 81 11.61 4.48 39.68
CA GLN A 81 10.77 3.74 38.74
C GLN A 81 11.22 3.86 37.27
N VAL A 82 12.29 4.60 36.99
CA VAL A 82 12.83 4.77 35.62
C VAL A 82 13.08 3.42 34.96
N ARG A 83 13.72 2.48 35.68
CA ARG A 83 14.06 1.16 35.14
C ARG A 83 12.81 0.37 34.74
N ASP A 84 11.79 0.40 35.58
CA ASP A 84 10.54 -0.34 35.36
C ASP A 84 9.77 0.25 34.17
N LYS A 85 9.72 1.58 34.06
CA LYS A 85 9.11 2.25 32.90
C LYS A 85 9.83 1.97 31.60
N VAL A 86 11.17 1.98 31.61
CA VAL A 86 11.95 1.60 30.43
C VAL A 86 11.66 0.15 30.03
N PHE A 87 11.53 -0.77 31.00
CA PHE A 87 11.20 -2.15 30.72
C PHE A 87 9.80 -2.30 30.09
N GLU A 88 8.78 -1.68 30.72
CA GLU A 88 7.40 -1.63 30.21
C GLU A 88 7.36 -1.11 28.76
N TRP A 89 8.05 0.00 28.50
CA TRP A 89 8.09 0.62 27.18
C TRP A 89 8.85 -0.19 26.14
N LYS A 90 9.91 -0.92 26.54
CA LYS A 90 10.59 -1.85 25.62
C LYS A 90 9.65 -2.96 25.16
N VAL A 91 8.80 -3.48 26.05
CA VAL A 91 7.78 -4.47 25.68
C VAL A 91 6.77 -3.86 24.71
N ALA A 92 6.27 -2.66 25.00
CA ALA A 92 5.34 -1.94 24.13
C ALA A 92 5.94 -1.66 22.73
N ILE A 93 7.21 -1.27 22.66
CA ILE A 93 7.93 -1.08 21.38
C ILE A 93 8.01 -2.39 20.60
N ARG A 94 8.40 -3.50 21.22
CA ARG A 94 8.47 -4.79 20.51
C ARG A 94 7.12 -5.22 19.95
N HIS A 95 6.03 -4.91 20.66
CA HIS A 95 4.69 -5.16 20.15
C HIS A 95 4.40 -4.26 18.94
N ALA A 96 4.64 -2.95 19.07
CA ALA A 96 4.43 -1.99 17.98
C ALA A 96 5.29 -2.27 16.74
N ALA A 97 6.55 -2.68 16.93
CA ALA A 97 7.50 -3.10 15.90
C ALA A 97 6.90 -4.13 14.96
N ARG A 98 6.33 -5.21 15.51
CA ARG A 98 5.72 -6.30 14.72
C ARG A 98 4.58 -5.80 13.83
N PHE A 99 3.73 -4.92 14.36
CA PHE A 99 2.64 -4.34 13.56
C PHE A 99 3.17 -3.36 12.52
N TYR A 100 4.21 -2.60 12.85
CA TYR A 100 4.84 -1.66 11.92
C TYR A 100 5.46 -2.39 10.73
N GLU A 101 6.23 -3.47 10.96
CA GLU A 101 6.80 -4.31 9.91
C GLU A 101 5.72 -4.93 9.04
N THR A 102 4.70 -5.53 9.66
CA THR A 102 3.55 -6.11 8.93
C THR A 102 2.83 -5.06 8.09
N GLU A 103 2.61 -3.85 8.62
CA GLU A 103 1.98 -2.75 7.88
C GLU A 103 2.84 -2.30 6.69
N MET A 104 4.15 -2.20 6.86
CA MET A 104 5.08 -1.85 5.79
C MET A 104 5.09 -2.90 4.67
N GLU A 105 5.12 -4.18 5.02
CA GLU A 105 5.00 -5.27 4.04
C GLU A 105 3.66 -5.24 3.30
N LEU A 106 2.55 -5.02 4.01
CA LEU A 106 1.23 -4.91 3.39
C LEU A 106 1.15 -3.71 2.43
N ARG A 107 1.72 -2.56 2.81
CA ARG A 107 1.80 -1.38 1.92
C ARG A 107 2.64 -1.67 0.68
N GLU A 108 3.73 -2.42 0.81
CA GLU A 108 4.54 -2.82 -0.34
C GLU A 108 3.78 -3.79 -1.26
N LYS A 109 3.10 -4.79 -0.68
CA LYS A 109 2.25 -5.73 -1.43
C LYS A 109 1.12 -5.01 -2.15
N ASP A 110 0.44 -4.05 -1.50
CA ASP A 110 -0.61 -3.21 -2.12
C ASP A 110 -0.06 -2.40 -3.31
N ARG A 111 1.14 -1.81 -3.18
CA ARG A 111 1.79 -1.12 -4.30
C ARG A 111 2.11 -2.06 -5.47
N LYS A 112 2.60 -3.26 -5.19
CA LYS A 112 2.88 -4.28 -6.22
C LYS A 112 1.58 -4.72 -6.89
N LEU A 113 0.52 -4.95 -6.12
CA LEU A 113 -0.79 -5.35 -6.64
C LEU A 113 -1.35 -4.30 -7.59
N LYS A 114 -1.36 -3.02 -7.20
CA LYS A 114 -1.78 -1.90 -8.07
C LYS A 114 -1.00 -1.82 -9.37
N LYS A 115 0.30 -2.14 -9.35
CA LYS A 115 1.12 -2.20 -10.56
C LYS A 115 0.70 -3.35 -11.48
N VAL A 116 0.39 -4.52 -10.91
CA VAL A 116 -0.08 -5.68 -11.66
C VAL A 116 -1.47 -5.43 -12.25
N GLU A 117 -2.39 -4.83 -11.49
CA GLU A 117 -3.73 -4.45 -11.97
C GLU A 117 -3.62 -3.54 -13.21
N LYS A 118 -2.75 -2.52 -13.15
CA LYS A 118 -2.52 -1.64 -14.30
C LYS A 118 -2.00 -2.38 -15.53
N LEU A 119 -1.05 -3.31 -15.35
CA LEU A 119 -0.52 -4.11 -16.46
C LEU A 119 -1.58 -5.04 -17.05
N LEU A 120 -2.44 -5.59 -16.20
CA LEU A 120 -3.54 -6.44 -16.63
C LEU A 120 -4.56 -5.65 -17.46
N ASP A 121 -4.92 -4.45 -17.04
CA ASP A 121 -5.82 -3.56 -17.80
C ASP A 121 -5.24 -3.19 -19.17
N GLU A 122 -3.93 -2.90 -19.24
CA GLU A 122 -3.23 -2.64 -20.49
C GLU A 122 -3.26 -3.86 -21.42
N GLU A 123 -3.04 -5.06 -20.89
CA GLU A 123 -3.08 -6.32 -21.65
C GLU A 123 -4.49 -6.65 -22.14
N ILE A 124 -5.51 -6.48 -21.30
CA ILE A 124 -6.92 -6.64 -21.69
C ILE A 124 -7.26 -5.68 -22.83
N SER A 125 -6.82 -4.42 -22.74
CA SER A 125 -7.03 -3.42 -23.79
C SER A 125 -6.36 -3.81 -25.10
N LYS A 126 -5.10 -4.30 -25.05
CA LYS A 126 -4.37 -4.81 -26.23
C LYS A 126 -5.09 -5.99 -26.87
N ARG A 127 -5.46 -7.00 -26.07
CA ARG A 127 -6.20 -8.18 -26.56
C ARG A 127 -7.53 -7.78 -27.20
N ARG A 128 -8.23 -6.81 -26.64
CA ARG A 128 -9.47 -6.29 -27.23
C ARG A 128 -9.24 -5.63 -28.59
N LYS A 129 -8.15 -4.88 -28.77
CA LYS A 129 -7.79 -4.28 -30.06
C LYS A 129 -7.43 -5.35 -31.10
N LEU A 130 -6.55 -6.29 -30.73
CA LEU A 130 -6.17 -7.41 -31.59
C LEU A 130 -7.40 -8.25 -32.01
N GLY A 131 -8.33 -8.51 -31.08
CA GLY A 131 -9.57 -9.22 -31.39
C GLY A 131 -10.43 -8.50 -32.43
N LYS A 132 -10.47 -7.15 -32.41
CA LYS A 132 -11.16 -6.36 -33.43
C LYS A 132 -10.45 -6.44 -34.79
N GLU A 133 -9.12 -6.34 -34.81
CA GLU A 133 -8.32 -6.45 -36.04
C GLU A 133 -8.48 -7.82 -36.70
N VAL A 134 -8.43 -8.90 -35.91
CA VAL A 134 -8.67 -10.26 -36.39
C VAL A 134 -10.09 -10.41 -36.96
N ALA A 135 -11.10 -9.83 -36.31
CA ALA A 135 -12.46 -9.86 -36.80
C ALA A 135 -12.62 -9.12 -38.14
N GLU A 136 -11.97 -7.97 -38.32
CA GLU A 136 -11.97 -7.24 -39.59
C GLU A 136 -11.22 -8.00 -40.69
N MET A 137 -10.03 -8.54 -40.41
CA MET A 137 -9.32 -9.41 -41.36
C MET A 137 -10.15 -10.62 -41.78
N ALA A 138 -10.88 -11.24 -40.85
CA ALA A 138 -11.77 -12.35 -41.17
C ALA A 138 -12.93 -11.93 -42.09
N LYS A 139 -13.50 -10.73 -41.92
CA LYS A 139 -14.52 -10.18 -42.83
C LYS A 139 -13.94 -9.91 -44.22
N GLU A 140 -12.75 -9.32 -44.30
CA GLU A 140 -12.07 -9.08 -45.57
C GLU A 140 -11.72 -10.38 -46.29
N GLY A 141 -11.25 -11.40 -45.55
CA GLY A 141 -11.00 -12.74 -46.07
C GLY A 141 -12.26 -13.37 -46.69
N LYS A 142 -13.41 -13.25 -46.02
CA LYS A 142 -14.70 -13.71 -46.56
C LYS A 142 -15.08 -12.97 -47.85
N LYS A 143 -14.95 -11.64 -47.89
CA LYS A 143 -15.22 -10.83 -49.10
C LYS A 143 -14.32 -11.22 -50.28
N ARG A 144 -13.03 -11.44 -50.01
CA ARG A 144 -12.08 -11.89 -51.03
C ARG A 144 -12.44 -13.28 -51.55
N SER A 145 -12.82 -14.21 -50.67
CA SER A 145 -13.25 -15.55 -51.05
C SER A 145 -14.49 -15.52 -51.97
N SER A 146 -15.52 -14.75 -51.60
CA SER A 146 -16.72 -14.63 -52.44
C SER A 146 -16.42 -14.00 -53.81
N LEU A 147 -15.51 -13.03 -53.87
CA LEU A 147 -15.09 -12.43 -55.14
C LEU A 147 -14.34 -13.44 -56.02
N ILE A 148 -13.45 -14.26 -55.43
CA ILE A 148 -12.74 -15.32 -56.15
C ILE A 148 -13.72 -16.35 -56.73
N GLU A 149 -14.75 -16.75 -55.97
CA GLU A 149 -15.79 -17.66 -56.47
C GLU A 149 -16.60 -17.07 -57.63
N SER A 150 -16.95 -15.78 -57.54
CA SER A 150 -17.64 -15.06 -58.61
C SER A 150 -16.78 -14.99 -59.89
N LEU A 151 -15.52 -14.58 -59.77
CA LEU A 151 -14.58 -14.51 -60.90
C LEU A 151 -14.32 -15.88 -61.52
N ARG A 152 -14.21 -16.95 -60.71
CA ARG A 152 -14.06 -18.33 -61.22
C ARG A 152 -15.26 -18.74 -62.07
N SER A 153 -16.47 -18.43 -61.61
CA SER A 153 -17.71 -18.71 -62.36
C SER A 153 -17.74 -17.95 -63.69
N GLU A 154 -17.36 -16.68 -63.68
CA GLU A 154 -17.32 -15.83 -64.88
C GLU A 154 -16.27 -16.30 -65.90
N ILE A 155 -15.07 -16.67 -65.44
CA ILE A 155 -14.03 -17.29 -66.29
C ILE A 155 -14.54 -18.60 -66.90
N SER A 156 -15.24 -19.43 -66.13
CA SER A 156 -15.81 -20.69 -66.63
C SER A 156 -16.82 -20.41 -67.74
N PHE A 157 -17.74 -19.47 -67.53
CA PHE A 157 -18.74 -19.06 -68.52
C PHE A 157 -18.10 -18.51 -69.80
N LEU A 158 -17.09 -17.64 -69.68
CA LEU A 158 -16.38 -17.09 -70.83
C LEU A 158 -15.63 -18.17 -71.62
N LYS A 159 -14.98 -19.12 -70.94
CA LYS A 159 -14.32 -20.27 -71.59
C LYS A 159 -15.31 -21.11 -72.39
N GLU A 160 -16.51 -21.31 -71.86
CA GLU A 160 -17.56 -22.08 -72.52
C GLU A 160 -18.12 -21.37 -73.76
N ARG A 161 -18.33 -20.06 -73.67
CA ARG A 161 -18.70 -19.21 -74.82
C ARG A 161 -17.65 -19.22 -75.93
N LEU A 162 -16.37 -19.12 -75.57
CA LEU A 162 -15.26 -19.17 -76.55
C LEU A 162 -15.26 -20.52 -77.28
N LYS A 163 -15.34 -21.64 -76.55
CA LYS A 163 -15.45 -22.98 -77.16
C LYS A 163 -16.65 -23.09 -78.10
N HIS A 164 -17.79 -22.51 -77.74
CA HIS A 164 -18.96 -22.54 -78.62
C HIS A 164 -18.76 -21.72 -79.89
N GLY A 165 -18.18 -20.51 -79.78
CA GLY A 165 -17.88 -19.65 -80.93
C GLY A 165 -16.85 -20.28 -81.88
N GLU A 166 -15.82 -20.93 -81.35
CA GLU A 166 -14.83 -21.67 -82.15
C GLU A 166 -15.45 -22.85 -82.91
N ARG A 167 -16.43 -23.54 -82.31
CA ARG A 167 -17.17 -24.62 -82.98
C ARG A 167 -18.06 -24.12 -84.11
N GLN A 168 -18.64 -22.91 -83.97
CA GLN A 168 -19.47 -22.32 -85.03
C GLN A 168 -18.65 -21.76 -86.20
N ARG A 169 -17.42 -21.29 -85.96
CA ARG A 169 -16.50 -20.84 -87.04
C ARG A 169 -15.87 -21.96 -87.87
N LYS A 170 -15.93 -23.21 -87.40
CA LYS A 170 -15.39 -24.40 -88.09
C LYS A 170 -16.43 -25.16 -88.93
N ARG A 171 -17.65 -24.64 -89.03
CA ARG A 171 -18.72 -25.13 -89.93
C ARG A 171 -18.85 -24.17 -91.11
#